data_AF-A0A6J6HNB8-F1
#
_entry.id   AF-A0A6J6HNB8-F1
#
_cell.length_a   1.000
_cell.length_b   1.000
_cell.length_c   1.000
_cell.angle_alpha   90.00
_cell.angle_beta   90.00
_cell.angle_gamma   90.00
#
_symmetry.space_group_name_H-M   'P 1'
#
loop_
_entity.id
_entity.type
_entity.pdbx_description
1 polymer ?
#
loop_
_entity_poly.entity_id
_entity_poly.type
_entity_poly.pdbx_seq_one_letter_code
_entity_poly.pdbx_strand_id
1 'polypeptide(L)'
;MSPDPDRTVMSAFGALTAMAAFLLLVVGIVVVVNNDGSGSTTSTAPVTVTLKEYSITPVAINIPLGGSLTVVNGGTMIHNLAVTGGPTTPDIAAGKSSELDLSTLAVGTYEVTCTIPGHAAAGMTATLVVGESGSSSESSGGMAMTGATVDYAAMDKAMTQGAVDYLEAFTKYGTGVPTKGRGNQLLQPVANADGVKEINLEAAIIDWEVEPGKVVKAWSYNGMVPGPSIRVEPGDRLRITLKNSTPMAQDIHWHGISTPFGQDGVAPLTQPMIEPGETYTYEFTAPAYHEMGMYHAHNGGAISVVSGMYGQFQVGDVPLPNGKTVSGFKLPDNIKIAQAMPLVLNDAGTLGLSLNGKAFPATDPIVANVGETLQVTYHNEGLMCHPMHLHRVKQLVIEKDDWALDQPYFVDTLTICPGERYTVLITPTADEVGIWAYHCHILTHAESEKGLAYMVTVLVVPPVPPAGKSAS
;
A
#
# COMPACT_ATOMS: atom_id res chain seq x y z
N MET A 1 38.41 -54.22 -32.63
CA MET A 1 37.19 -53.41 -32.77
C MET A 1 37.58 -51.98 -32.49
N SER A 2 37.30 -51.09 -33.45
CA SER A 2 37.74 -49.69 -33.48
C SER A 2 37.26 -48.87 -32.27
N PRO A 3 38.05 -47.88 -31.82
CA PRO A 3 37.61 -46.80 -30.95
C PRO A 3 37.00 -45.65 -31.78
N ASP A 4 35.95 -45.03 -31.26
CA ASP A 4 35.28 -43.86 -31.85
C ASP A 4 35.95 -42.56 -31.36
N PRO A 5 36.41 -41.65 -32.24
CA PRO A 5 37.16 -40.44 -31.88
C PRO A 5 36.31 -39.14 -31.88
N ASP A 6 36.91 -38.08 -31.33
CA ASP A 6 36.62 -36.64 -31.54
C ASP A 6 35.41 -36.04 -30.79
N ARG A 7 35.53 -35.25 -29.70
CA ARG A 7 36.46 -34.16 -29.32
C ARG A 7 36.37 -32.90 -30.19
N THR A 8 35.52 -31.96 -29.74
CA THR A 8 35.72 -30.49 -29.69
C THR A 8 36.35 -29.76 -30.87
N VAL A 9 35.60 -28.90 -31.56
CA VAL A 9 36.13 -27.64 -32.14
C VAL A 9 35.11 -26.49 -32.00
N MET A 10 35.68 -25.35 -31.62
CA MET A 10 35.16 -24.03 -31.31
C MET A 10 34.62 -23.25 -32.53
N SER A 11 33.79 -22.23 -32.23
CA SER A 11 33.76 -20.89 -32.86
C SER A 11 32.86 -20.58 -34.09
N ALA A 12 32.06 -19.54 -33.86
CA ALA A 12 31.81 -18.36 -34.72
C ALA A 12 30.90 -18.46 -35.97
N PHE A 13 29.72 -17.85 -35.81
CA PHE A 13 29.20 -16.70 -36.58
C PHE A 13 29.24 -16.70 -38.13
N GLY A 14 28.03 -16.57 -38.70
CA GLY A 14 27.71 -15.88 -39.95
C GLY A 14 27.13 -16.81 -41.03
N ALA A 15 26.08 -16.49 -41.78
CA ALA A 15 25.14 -15.36 -41.82
C ALA A 15 24.02 -15.71 -42.84
N LEU A 16 22.99 -14.86 -42.87
CA LEU A 16 21.96 -14.66 -43.91
C LEU A 16 20.61 -15.41 -43.85
N THR A 17 19.59 -14.61 -43.47
CA THR A 17 18.28 -14.36 -44.15
C THR A 17 17.20 -15.47 -44.14
N ALA A 18 15.90 -15.23 -43.95
CA ALA A 18 15.11 -14.04 -43.66
C ALA A 18 13.69 -14.44 -43.18
N MET A 19 13.12 -13.58 -42.33
CA MET A 19 11.71 -13.25 -42.01
C MET A 19 10.55 -14.10 -42.54
N ALA A 20 9.63 -14.44 -41.62
CA ALA A 20 8.18 -14.22 -41.81
C ALA A 20 7.48 -14.13 -40.44
N ALA A 21 7.17 -12.90 -40.02
CA ALA A 21 6.28 -12.58 -38.91
C ALA A 21 4.89 -12.26 -39.47
N PHE A 22 3.83 -12.82 -38.87
CA PHE A 22 2.44 -12.52 -39.20
C PHE A 22 1.95 -11.37 -38.32
N LEU A 23 1.63 -10.24 -38.96
CA LEU A 23 1.04 -9.04 -38.36
C LEU A 23 -0.16 -8.67 -39.24
N LEU A 24 -1.38 -8.81 -38.71
CA LEU A 24 -2.61 -8.41 -39.38
C LEU A 24 -2.88 -6.93 -39.08
N LEU A 25 -2.62 -6.09 -40.08
CA LEU A 25 -3.02 -4.69 -40.12
C LEU A 25 -4.21 -4.58 -41.09
N VAL A 26 -5.38 -4.18 -40.60
CA VAL A 26 -6.53 -3.83 -41.44
C VAL A 26 -6.47 -2.35 -41.76
N VAL A 27 -6.27 -2.02 -43.03
CA VAL A 27 -6.36 -0.67 -43.59
C VAL A 27 -7.82 -0.34 -43.86
N GLY A 28 -8.36 0.67 -43.18
CA GLY A 28 -9.62 1.32 -43.54
C GLY A 28 -9.35 2.58 -44.36
N ILE A 29 -9.75 2.56 -45.63
CA ILE A 29 -9.70 3.69 -46.57
C ILE A 29 -10.72 4.75 -46.13
N VAL A 30 -10.28 5.99 -45.90
CA VAL A 30 -11.18 7.15 -45.80
C VAL A 30 -11.33 7.77 -47.19
N VAL A 31 -12.52 7.61 -47.76
CA VAL A 31 -12.99 8.41 -48.90
C VAL A 31 -13.50 9.73 -48.35
N VAL A 32 -12.90 10.85 -48.75
CA VAL A 32 -13.43 12.19 -48.48
C VAL A 32 -14.56 12.44 -49.48
N VAL A 33 -15.79 12.53 -48.97
CA VAL A 33 -16.93 13.08 -49.70
C VAL A 33 -17.41 14.30 -48.92
N ASN A 34 -17.18 15.49 -49.48
CA ASN A 34 -17.87 16.70 -49.04
C ASN A 34 -19.34 16.60 -49.44
N ASN A 35 -20.25 16.74 -48.49
CA ASN A 35 -21.57 17.29 -48.79
C ASN A 35 -22.19 17.96 -47.56
N ASP A 36 -22.55 19.22 -47.74
CA ASP A 36 -23.31 20.04 -46.80
C ASP A 36 -24.72 19.46 -46.60
N GLY A 37 -25.16 19.34 -45.35
CA GLY A 37 -26.49 18.81 -45.03
C GLY A 37 -26.82 18.85 -43.54
N SER A 38 -27.52 19.91 -43.14
CA SER A 38 -28.12 20.13 -41.82
C SER A 38 -29.00 18.95 -41.36
N GLY A 39 -28.73 18.45 -40.15
CA GLY A 39 -29.51 17.44 -39.44
C GLY A 39 -28.99 17.23 -38.03
N SER A 40 -29.27 18.18 -37.13
CA SER A 40 -28.90 18.08 -35.70
C SER A 40 -29.73 17.00 -35.01
N THR A 41 -29.13 15.83 -34.83
CA THR A 41 -29.46 14.90 -33.75
C THR A 41 -28.20 14.75 -32.92
N THR A 42 -28.17 15.38 -31.75
CA THR A 42 -27.08 15.24 -30.78
C THR A 42 -27.10 13.84 -30.19
N SER A 43 -26.49 12.89 -30.90
CA SER A 43 -26.09 11.59 -30.36
C SER A 43 -24.88 11.81 -29.45
N THR A 44 -25.11 11.98 -28.16
CA THR A 44 -24.06 11.87 -27.13
C THR A 44 -23.41 10.49 -27.24
N ALA A 45 -22.09 10.43 -27.38
CA ALA A 45 -21.35 9.17 -27.37
C ALA A 45 -21.66 8.40 -26.07
N PRO A 46 -21.84 7.07 -26.12
CA PRO A 46 -22.18 6.28 -24.94
C PRO A 46 -21.03 6.33 -23.92
N VAL A 47 -21.34 6.70 -22.68
CA VAL A 47 -20.38 6.66 -21.57
C VAL A 47 -20.20 5.19 -21.16
N THR A 48 -18.97 4.69 -21.29
CA THR A 48 -18.66 3.28 -21.01
C THR A 48 -17.99 3.14 -19.65
N VAL A 49 -18.51 2.22 -18.82
CA VAL A 49 -17.94 1.84 -17.52
C VAL A 49 -17.43 0.41 -17.62
N THR A 50 -16.17 0.18 -17.26
CA THR A 50 -15.55 -1.15 -17.24
C THR A 50 -15.45 -1.67 -15.81
N LEU A 51 -15.98 -2.86 -15.59
CA LEU A 51 -15.89 -3.63 -14.35
C LEU A 51 -14.80 -4.68 -14.54
N LYS A 52 -13.79 -4.68 -13.67
CA LYS A 52 -12.67 -5.60 -13.78
C LYS A 52 -12.15 -5.99 -12.40
N GLU A 53 -12.24 -7.28 -12.08
CA GLU A 53 -11.90 -7.85 -10.77
C GLU A 53 -12.57 -7.10 -9.61
N TYR A 54 -11.85 -6.25 -8.86
CA TYR A 54 -12.40 -5.44 -7.77
C TYR A 54 -12.38 -3.93 -8.07
N SER A 55 -12.38 -3.56 -9.35
CA SER A 55 -12.33 -2.16 -9.80
C SER A 55 -13.48 -1.78 -10.71
N ILE A 56 -13.92 -0.52 -10.58
CA ILE A 56 -14.83 0.17 -11.50
C ILE A 56 -14.03 1.28 -12.18
N THR A 57 -14.00 1.32 -13.51
CA THR A 57 -13.27 2.34 -14.27
C THR A 57 -14.17 3.01 -15.31
N PRO A 58 -14.28 4.35 -15.33
CA PRO A 58 -13.64 5.28 -14.39
C PRO A 58 -14.29 5.25 -13.00
N VAL A 59 -13.54 5.67 -11.97
CA VAL A 59 -14.04 5.81 -10.59
C VAL A 59 -14.90 7.06 -10.38
N ALA A 60 -14.87 7.99 -11.34
CA ALA A 60 -15.75 9.15 -11.41
C ALA A 60 -16.45 9.16 -12.78
N ILE A 61 -17.78 9.06 -12.77
CA ILE A 61 -18.62 8.93 -13.96
C ILE A 61 -19.51 10.17 -14.03
N ASN A 62 -19.39 10.95 -15.10
CA ASN A 62 -20.22 12.13 -15.32
C ASN A 62 -21.17 11.87 -16.49
N ILE A 63 -22.47 12.08 -16.30
CA ILE A 63 -23.48 11.87 -17.34
C ILE A 63 -24.54 12.99 -17.32
N PRO A 64 -25.04 13.44 -18.50
CA PRO A 64 -26.20 14.32 -18.53
C PRO A 64 -27.46 13.64 -17.99
N LEU A 65 -28.36 14.46 -17.44
CA LEU A 65 -29.70 14.06 -17.02
C LEU A 65 -30.42 13.35 -18.18
N GLY A 66 -31.00 12.18 -17.90
CA GLY A 66 -31.66 11.36 -18.93
C GLY A 66 -30.73 10.42 -19.70
N GLY A 67 -29.44 10.35 -19.37
CA GLY A 67 -28.48 9.48 -20.05
C GLY A 67 -28.53 8.00 -19.64
N SER A 68 -27.75 7.17 -20.34
CA SER A 68 -27.49 5.76 -19.99
C SER A 68 -25.99 5.44 -20.02
N LEU A 69 -25.60 4.41 -19.25
CA LEU A 69 -24.23 3.88 -19.24
C LEU A 69 -24.17 2.55 -19.99
N THR A 70 -23.10 2.35 -20.77
CA THR A 70 -22.72 1.01 -21.22
C THR A 70 -21.77 0.40 -20.21
N VAL A 71 -22.21 -0.64 -19.51
CA VAL A 71 -21.42 -1.32 -18.47
C VAL A 71 -20.81 -2.59 -19.07
N VAL A 72 -19.49 -2.68 -19.11
CA VAL A 72 -18.73 -3.79 -19.69
C VAL A 72 -18.02 -4.55 -18.58
N ASN A 73 -18.19 -5.86 -18.52
CA ASN A 73 -17.35 -6.70 -17.68
C ASN A 73 -16.08 -7.10 -18.44
N GLY A 74 -14.96 -6.45 -18.13
CA GLY A 74 -13.64 -6.75 -18.66
C GLY A 74 -12.79 -7.69 -17.79
N GLY A 75 -13.34 -8.16 -16.67
CA GLY A 75 -12.71 -9.11 -15.77
C GLY A 75 -13.08 -10.57 -16.05
N THR A 76 -12.62 -11.43 -15.15
CA THR A 76 -12.89 -12.88 -15.21
C THR A 76 -14.06 -13.33 -14.33
N MET A 77 -14.43 -12.53 -13.33
CA MET A 77 -15.54 -12.78 -12.40
C MET A 77 -16.87 -12.21 -12.94
N ILE A 78 -18.00 -12.60 -12.38
CA ILE A 78 -19.29 -11.98 -12.67
C ILE A 78 -19.38 -10.62 -11.98
N HIS A 79 -19.97 -9.61 -12.64
CA HIS A 79 -20.10 -8.26 -12.10
C HIS A 79 -21.46 -7.65 -12.44
N ASN A 80 -21.93 -6.71 -11.62
CA ASN A 80 -23.04 -5.81 -11.96
C ASN A 80 -22.68 -4.39 -11.51
N LEU A 81 -23.48 -3.40 -11.90
CA LEU A 81 -23.32 -2.02 -11.45
C LEU A 81 -24.67 -1.51 -10.93
N ALA A 82 -24.68 -1.08 -9.68
CA ALA A 82 -25.85 -0.55 -8.98
C ALA A 82 -25.63 0.89 -8.56
N VAL A 83 -26.64 1.74 -8.76
CA VAL A 83 -26.69 3.08 -8.17
C VAL A 83 -27.37 2.97 -6.80
N THR A 84 -26.77 3.56 -5.77
CA THR A 84 -27.33 3.54 -4.42
C THR A 84 -28.71 4.22 -4.39
N GLY A 85 -29.75 3.45 -4.03
CA GLY A 85 -31.13 3.92 -4.03
C GLY A 85 -31.75 4.08 -5.43
N GLY A 86 -31.11 3.55 -6.47
CA GLY A 86 -31.49 3.75 -7.87
C GLY A 86 -31.44 2.47 -8.73
N PRO A 87 -31.27 2.60 -10.05
CA PRO A 87 -31.27 1.47 -10.99
C PRO A 87 -30.03 0.59 -10.84
N THR A 88 -30.12 -0.65 -11.31
CA THR A 88 -29.04 -1.64 -11.26
C THR A 88 -29.05 -2.49 -12.53
N THR A 89 -27.87 -2.85 -13.06
CA THR A 89 -27.77 -3.79 -14.19
C THR A 89 -28.05 -5.22 -13.74
N PRO A 90 -28.46 -6.13 -14.65
CA PRO A 90 -28.33 -7.57 -14.41
C PRO A 90 -26.88 -7.96 -14.14
N ASP A 91 -26.68 -9.19 -13.67
CA ASP A 91 -25.35 -9.80 -13.57
C ASP A 91 -24.75 -10.01 -14.96
N ILE A 92 -23.55 -9.47 -15.16
CA ILE A 92 -22.81 -9.41 -16.42
C ILE A 92 -21.67 -10.42 -16.33
N ALA A 93 -21.70 -11.45 -17.19
CA ALA A 93 -20.62 -12.42 -17.30
C ALA A 93 -19.35 -11.82 -17.93
N ALA A 94 -18.19 -12.46 -17.72
CA ALA A 94 -16.91 -12.05 -18.28
C ALA A 94 -16.98 -11.80 -19.81
N GLY A 95 -16.47 -10.65 -20.25
CA GLY A 95 -16.47 -10.22 -21.65
C GLY A 95 -17.84 -9.81 -22.21
N LYS A 96 -18.88 -9.67 -21.37
CA LYS A 96 -20.21 -9.20 -21.77
C LYS A 96 -20.44 -7.76 -21.31
N SER A 97 -21.51 -7.16 -21.81
CA SER A 97 -21.95 -5.83 -21.42
C SER A 97 -23.47 -5.78 -21.20
N SER A 98 -23.90 -4.78 -20.42
CA SER A 98 -25.30 -4.41 -20.22
C SER A 98 -25.42 -2.89 -20.26
N GLU A 99 -26.60 -2.39 -20.59
CA GLU A 99 -26.94 -0.98 -20.44
C GLU A 99 -27.51 -0.72 -19.05
N LEU A 100 -27.18 0.43 -18.45
CA LEU A 100 -27.79 0.95 -17.23
C LEU A 100 -28.52 2.26 -17.57
N ASP A 101 -29.84 2.22 -17.56
CA ASP A 101 -30.68 3.38 -17.78
C ASP A 101 -30.73 4.25 -16.50
N LEU A 102 -30.32 5.52 -16.64
CA LEU A 102 -30.29 6.49 -15.54
C LEU A 102 -31.37 7.57 -15.69
N SER A 103 -32.30 7.42 -16.63
CA SER A 103 -33.34 8.41 -16.93
C SER A 103 -34.29 8.71 -15.76
N THR A 104 -34.32 7.82 -14.76
CA THR A 104 -35.12 7.97 -13.54
C THR A 104 -34.43 8.74 -12.42
N LEU A 105 -33.13 9.04 -12.56
CA LEU A 105 -32.36 9.76 -11.55
C LEU A 105 -32.54 11.27 -11.68
N ALA A 106 -32.61 11.95 -10.54
CA ALA A 106 -32.52 13.40 -10.49
C ALA A 106 -31.07 13.88 -10.64
N VAL A 107 -30.89 15.17 -10.89
CA VAL A 107 -29.56 15.81 -10.81
C VAL A 107 -28.99 15.60 -9.40
N GLY A 108 -27.74 15.12 -9.32
CA GLY A 108 -27.13 14.79 -8.04
C GLY A 108 -25.87 13.95 -8.17
N THR A 109 -25.22 13.72 -7.04
CA THR A 109 -24.09 12.81 -6.89
C THR A 109 -24.55 11.54 -6.19
N TYR A 110 -24.21 10.39 -6.76
CA TYR A 110 -24.61 9.07 -6.32
C TYR A 110 -23.38 8.18 -6.16
N GLU A 111 -23.40 7.30 -5.18
CA GLU A 111 -22.45 6.21 -5.09
C GLU A 111 -22.93 5.05 -5.98
N VAL A 112 -22.02 4.50 -6.78
CA VAL A 112 -22.27 3.29 -7.57
C VAL A 112 -21.35 2.17 -7.12
N THR A 113 -21.89 0.96 -7.01
CA THR A 113 -21.15 -0.19 -6.49
C THR A 113 -21.43 -1.46 -7.29
N CYS A 114 -20.52 -2.43 -7.20
CA CYS A 114 -20.79 -3.80 -7.64
C CYS A 114 -21.41 -4.58 -6.47
N THR A 115 -22.66 -5.04 -6.65
CA THR A 115 -23.44 -5.70 -5.58
C THR A 115 -23.18 -7.19 -5.47
N ILE A 116 -22.31 -7.74 -6.33
CA ILE A 116 -21.85 -9.11 -6.18
C ILE A 116 -21.23 -9.26 -4.77
N PRO A 117 -21.62 -10.27 -3.98
CA PRO A 117 -21.21 -10.36 -2.58
C PRO A 117 -19.70 -10.20 -2.38
N GLY A 118 -19.30 -9.24 -1.55
CA GLY A 118 -17.90 -8.93 -1.24
C GLY A 118 -17.21 -7.96 -2.20
N HIS A 119 -17.76 -7.68 -3.38
CA HIS A 119 -17.07 -6.87 -4.40
C HIS A 119 -17.03 -5.38 -4.04
N ALA A 120 -18.15 -4.78 -3.59
CA ALA A 120 -18.16 -3.40 -3.10
C ALA A 120 -17.22 -3.23 -1.89
N ALA A 121 -17.22 -4.20 -0.97
CA ALA A 121 -16.33 -4.21 0.19
C ALA A 121 -14.84 -4.34 -0.19
N ALA A 122 -14.54 -5.00 -1.31
CA ALA A 122 -13.20 -5.11 -1.89
C ALA A 122 -12.79 -3.88 -2.74
N GLY A 123 -13.60 -2.82 -2.77
CA GLY A 123 -13.27 -1.55 -3.43
C GLY A 123 -13.97 -1.31 -4.77
N MET A 124 -14.94 -2.14 -5.18
CA MET A 124 -15.78 -1.85 -6.36
C MET A 124 -16.83 -0.79 -6.04
N THR A 125 -16.36 0.42 -5.83
CA THR A 125 -17.16 1.62 -5.59
C THR A 125 -16.67 2.74 -6.51
N ALA A 126 -17.59 3.53 -7.05
CA ALA A 126 -17.29 4.71 -7.84
C ALA A 126 -18.36 5.79 -7.58
N THR A 127 -18.10 7.00 -8.06
CA THR A 127 -19.02 8.13 -7.94
C THR A 127 -19.67 8.41 -9.29
N LEU A 128 -20.99 8.50 -9.33
CA LEU A 128 -21.78 8.93 -10.49
C LEU A 128 -22.34 10.34 -10.24
N VAL A 129 -22.10 11.25 -11.16
CA VAL A 129 -22.67 12.60 -11.16
C VAL A 129 -23.64 12.72 -12.33
N VAL A 130 -24.91 12.98 -12.03
CA VAL A 130 -25.97 13.28 -13.01
C VAL A 130 -26.18 14.79 -13.03
N GLY A 131 -25.94 15.45 -14.17
CA GLY A 131 -26.00 16.92 -14.30
C GLY A 131 -26.85 17.40 -15.47
N GLU A 132 -27.32 18.65 -15.46
CA GLU A 132 -28.00 19.24 -16.63
C GLU A 132 -27.01 19.50 -17.76
N SER A 133 -27.44 19.27 -19.01
CA SER A 133 -26.65 19.52 -20.23
C SER A 133 -26.24 21.01 -20.30
N GLY A 134 -25.05 21.32 -19.81
CA GLY A 134 -24.53 22.70 -19.71
C GLY A 134 -23.92 23.08 -18.35
N SER A 135 -23.98 22.21 -17.34
CA SER A 135 -23.31 22.42 -16.06
C SER A 135 -22.07 21.52 -15.95
N SER A 136 -20.90 22.07 -16.27
CA SER A 136 -19.61 21.44 -15.94
C SER A 136 -19.39 21.56 -14.44
N SER A 137 -19.88 20.57 -13.69
CA SER A 137 -19.40 20.26 -12.35
C SER A 137 -18.07 19.52 -12.50
N GLU A 138 -16.98 20.20 -12.18
CA GLU A 138 -15.65 19.61 -12.07
C GLU A 138 -15.69 18.48 -11.02
N SER A 139 -15.59 17.23 -11.49
CA SER A 139 -15.15 16.11 -10.67
C SER A 139 -14.02 15.42 -11.43
N SER A 140 -12.84 15.47 -10.82
CA SER A 140 -11.57 15.05 -11.37
C SER A 140 -11.44 13.54 -11.38
N GLY A 141 -11.30 12.99 -12.60
CA GLY A 141 -11.10 11.57 -12.85
C GLY A 141 -10.75 11.35 -14.30
N GLY A 142 -9.54 11.75 -14.69
CA GLY A 142 -8.99 11.60 -16.03
C GLY A 142 -8.99 12.92 -16.82
N MET A 143 -7.80 13.41 -17.14
CA MET A 143 -7.60 14.55 -18.04
C MET A 143 -8.07 14.22 -19.45
N ALA A 144 -9.34 14.44 -19.73
CA ALA A 144 -9.82 14.75 -21.07
C ALA A 144 -9.54 16.23 -21.34
N MET A 145 -8.43 16.51 -22.02
CA MET A 145 -8.07 17.85 -22.47
C MET A 145 -9.00 18.32 -23.59
N THR A 146 -10.17 18.86 -23.24
CA THR A 146 -10.94 19.71 -24.16
C THR A 146 -11.60 20.87 -23.42
N GLY A 147 -11.09 22.09 -23.62
CA GLY A 147 -11.94 23.29 -23.68
C GLY A 147 -11.76 24.37 -22.60
N ALA A 148 -11.11 24.09 -21.46
CA ALA A 148 -10.75 25.13 -20.49
C ALA A 148 -9.24 25.41 -20.56
N THR A 149 -8.83 26.68 -20.55
CA THR A 149 -7.42 27.04 -20.34
C THR A 149 -7.03 26.63 -18.93
N VAL A 150 -6.31 25.52 -18.80
CA VAL A 150 -5.72 25.08 -17.52
C VAL A 150 -4.77 26.17 -17.04
N ASP A 151 -5.03 26.71 -15.84
CA ASP A 151 -4.10 27.60 -15.16
C ASP A 151 -2.99 26.76 -14.52
N TYR A 152 -1.96 26.48 -15.31
CA TYR A 152 -0.80 25.71 -14.87
C TYR A 152 -0.07 26.37 -13.70
N ALA A 153 -0.10 27.70 -13.56
CA ALA A 153 0.56 28.38 -12.44
C ALA A 153 -0.21 28.19 -11.13
N ALA A 154 -1.54 28.22 -11.18
CA ALA A 154 -2.37 27.85 -10.03
C ALA A 154 -2.20 26.38 -9.66
N MET A 155 -2.07 25.50 -10.66
CA MET A 155 -1.77 24.08 -10.46
C MET A 155 -0.41 23.88 -9.78
N ASP A 156 0.66 24.50 -10.27
CA ASP A 156 2.00 24.42 -9.67
C ASP A 156 2.00 24.86 -8.19
N LYS A 157 1.25 25.91 -7.87
CA LYS A 157 1.09 26.37 -6.48
C LYS A 157 0.35 25.34 -5.63
N ALA A 158 -0.74 24.76 -6.14
CA ALA A 158 -1.48 23.72 -5.43
C ALA A 158 -0.60 22.48 -5.20
N MET A 159 0.15 22.06 -6.22
CA MET A 159 1.01 20.88 -6.20
C MET A 159 2.17 20.96 -5.19
N THR A 160 2.49 22.15 -4.69
CA THR A 160 3.57 22.37 -3.72
C THR A 160 3.08 22.60 -2.28
N GLN A 161 1.79 22.88 -2.09
CA GLN A 161 1.26 23.28 -0.78
C GLN A 161 1.43 22.19 0.29
N GLY A 162 1.15 20.91 -0.04
CA GLY A 162 1.32 19.81 0.90
C GLY A 162 2.77 19.66 1.38
N ALA A 163 3.75 19.90 0.50
CA ALA A 163 5.17 19.89 0.86
C ALA A 163 5.54 21.08 1.76
N VAL A 164 4.99 22.26 1.48
CA VAL A 164 5.17 23.44 2.33
C VAL A 164 4.60 23.19 3.73
N ASP A 165 3.35 22.73 3.82
CA ASP A 165 2.67 22.44 5.09
C ASP A 165 3.45 21.40 5.90
N TYR A 166 3.97 20.37 5.23
CA TYR A 166 4.81 19.35 5.84
C TYR A 166 6.10 19.92 6.43
N LEU A 167 6.82 20.76 5.67
CA LEU A 167 8.07 21.38 6.13
C LEU A 167 7.84 22.37 7.28
N GLU A 168 6.74 23.11 7.23
CA GLU A 168 6.32 23.99 8.33
C GLU A 168 5.99 23.17 9.60
N ALA A 169 5.23 22.09 9.45
CA ALA A 169 4.91 21.18 10.55
C ALA A 169 6.16 20.53 11.14
N PHE A 170 7.09 20.07 10.29
CA PHE A 170 8.35 19.51 10.75
C PHE A 170 9.19 20.53 11.51
N THR A 171 9.30 21.75 10.99
CA THR A 171 10.05 22.83 11.67
C THR A 171 9.44 23.18 13.02
N LYS A 172 8.12 23.15 13.12
CA LYS A 172 7.39 23.56 14.33
C LYS A 172 7.26 22.46 15.38
N TYR A 173 7.06 21.22 14.96
CA TYR A 173 6.67 20.10 15.83
C TYR A 173 7.60 18.89 15.74
N GLY A 174 8.50 18.83 14.76
CA GLY A 174 9.36 17.66 14.52
C GLY A 174 8.64 16.45 13.93
N THR A 175 7.42 16.62 13.42
CA THR A 175 6.57 15.58 12.80
C THR A 175 5.98 16.12 11.49
N GLY A 176 5.26 15.29 10.73
CA GLY A 176 4.40 15.77 9.65
C GLY A 176 3.25 16.63 10.20
N VAL A 177 2.27 16.96 9.35
CA VAL A 177 1.11 17.73 9.79
C VAL A 177 0.37 16.94 10.89
N PRO A 178 0.22 17.49 12.12
CA PRO A 178 -0.26 16.71 13.25
C PRO A 178 -1.66 16.14 13.00
N THR A 179 -1.81 14.87 13.34
CA THR A 179 -3.10 14.16 13.37
C THR A 179 -3.20 13.39 14.70
N LYS A 180 -4.41 12.99 15.07
CA LYS A 180 -4.63 12.18 16.27
C LYS A 180 -4.10 10.76 16.07
N GLY A 181 -3.41 10.24 17.09
CA GLY A 181 -2.97 8.85 17.15
C GLY A 181 -1.68 8.58 16.37
N ARG A 182 -0.88 7.62 16.85
CA ARG A 182 0.39 7.21 16.27
C ARG A 182 0.51 5.69 16.37
N GLY A 183 0.76 5.02 15.26
CA GLY A 183 0.87 3.56 15.18
C GLY A 183 2.21 3.02 15.67
N ASN A 184 2.37 1.69 15.61
CA ASN A 184 3.63 0.98 15.85
C ASN A 184 4.29 1.21 17.22
N GLN A 185 3.57 1.74 18.20
CA GLN A 185 4.15 1.97 19.52
C GLN A 185 4.59 0.65 20.14
N LEU A 186 5.80 0.60 20.69
CA LEU A 186 6.34 -0.63 21.27
C LEU A 186 5.53 -1.04 22.50
N LEU A 187 4.94 -2.23 22.45
CA LEU A 187 4.30 -2.87 23.58
C LEU A 187 5.35 -3.70 24.32
N GLN A 188 5.77 -3.20 25.48
CA GLN A 188 6.71 -3.90 26.36
C GLN A 188 5.97 -5.06 27.06
N PRO A 189 6.35 -6.32 26.80
CA PRO A 189 5.75 -7.45 27.50
C PRO A 189 6.09 -7.41 29.00
N VAL A 190 5.14 -7.74 29.86
CA VAL A 190 5.34 -7.73 31.32
C VAL A 190 5.59 -9.15 31.80
N ALA A 191 6.75 -9.43 32.40
CA ALA A 191 7.02 -10.74 32.97
C ALA A 191 6.27 -10.92 34.31
N ASN A 192 5.55 -12.04 34.46
CA ASN A 192 4.96 -12.45 35.73
C ASN A 192 5.98 -13.19 36.62
N ALA A 193 5.54 -13.64 37.81
CA ALA A 193 6.41 -14.28 38.79
C ALA A 193 7.10 -15.57 38.29
N ASP A 194 6.52 -16.26 37.30
CA ASP A 194 7.06 -17.48 36.69
C ASP A 194 7.93 -17.19 35.46
N GLY A 195 8.21 -15.91 35.19
CA GLY A 195 9.00 -15.46 34.04
C GLY A 195 8.26 -15.53 32.70
N VAL A 196 6.94 -15.72 32.69
CA VAL A 196 6.13 -15.67 31.46
C VAL A 196 5.84 -14.21 31.13
N LYS A 197 6.13 -13.81 29.89
CA LYS A 197 5.85 -12.48 29.36
C LYS A 197 4.40 -12.39 28.91
N GLU A 198 3.64 -11.54 29.59
CA GLU A 198 2.23 -11.30 29.35
C GLU A 198 2.03 -10.11 28.41
N ILE A 199 1.20 -10.33 27.39
CA ILE A 199 0.84 -9.34 26.37
C ILE A 199 -0.68 -9.33 26.26
N ASN A 200 -1.27 -8.14 26.33
CA ASN A 200 -2.72 -7.97 26.19
C ASN A 200 -3.02 -7.16 24.93
N LEU A 201 -3.82 -7.75 24.06
CA LEU A 201 -4.30 -7.13 22.83
C LEU A 201 -5.83 -6.97 22.89
N GLU A 202 -6.32 -5.87 22.35
CA GLU A 202 -7.76 -5.64 22.14
C GLU A 202 -8.00 -5.28 20.68
N ALA A 203 -8.76 -6.11 19.98
CA ALA A 203 -9.26 -5.81 18.65
C ALA A 203 -10.50 -4.92 18.77
N ALA A 204 -10.46 -3.72 18.17
CA ALA A 204 -11.58 -2.77 18.22
C ALA A 204 -11.62 -1.88 16.96
N ILE A 205 -12.83 -1.43 16.61
CA ILE A 205 -13.02 -0.39 15.59
C ILE A 205 -12.91 0.99 16.26
N ILE A 206 -12.06 1.86 15.72
CA ILE A 206 -11.76 3.18 16.26
C ILE A 206 -11.94 4.28 15.21
N ASP A 207 -12.11 5.51 15.68
CA ASP A 207 -11.90 6.70 14.84
C ASP A 207 -10.40 6.95 14.70
N TRP A 208 -9.88 6.83 13.48
CA TRP A 208 -8.49 7.05 13.15
C TRP A 208 -8.36 8.17 12.12
N GLU A 209 -7.52 9.17 12.42
CA GLU A 209 -7.25 10.27 11.49
C GLU A 209 -6.06 9.92 10.59
N VAL A 210 -6.31 9.62 9.31
CA VAL A 210 -5.28 9.17 8.37
C VAL A 210 -4.45 10.35 7.85
N GLU A 211 -5.12 11.46 7.59
CA GLU A 211 -4.55 12.76 7.18
C GLU A 211 -5.42 13.87 7.79
N PRO A 212 -4.95 15.14 7.82
CA PRO A 212 -5.63 16.21 8.55
C PRO A 212 -7.11 16.35 8.13
N GLY A 213 -8.02 16.18 9.08
CA GLY A 213 -9.46 16.28 8.86
C GLY A 213 -10.12 15.05 8.22
N LYS A 214 -9.35 14.02 7.84
CA LYS A 214 -9.89 12.75 7.31
C LYS A 214 -9.86 11.66 8.37
N VAL A 215 -10.98 11.51 9.05
CA VAL A 215 -11.20 10.46 10.06
C VAL A 215 -11.95 9.29 9.45
N VAL A 216 -11.45 8.07 9.67
CA VAL A 216 -12.00 6.82 9.15
C VAL A 216 -12.27 5.83 10.29
N LYS A 217 -13.11 4.82 10.02
CA LYS A 217 -13.36 3.71 10.94
C LYS A 217 -12.32 2.62 10.74
N ALA A 218 -11.18 2.76 11.42
CA ALA A 218 -10.11 1.78 11.34
C ALA A 218 -10.38 0.59 12.28
N TRP A 219 -9.98 -0.60 11.84
CA TRP A 219 -9.92 -1.79 12.68
C TRP A 219 -8.52 -1.82 13.28
N SER A 220 -8.41 -1.97 14.59
CA SER A 220 -7.14 -1.73 15.30
C SER A 220 -6.88 -2.78 16.36
N TYR A 221 -5.61 -2.94 16.69
CA TYR A 221 -5.19 -3.51 17.97
C TYR A 221 -4.80 -2.36 18.92
N ASN A 222 -5.34 -2.37 20.13
CA ASN A 222 -5.03 -1.43 21.23
C ASN A 222 -5.22 0.04 20.83
N GLY A 223 -6.18 0.34 19.96
CA GLY A 223 -6.55 1.70 19.61
C GLY A 223 -5.53 2.45 18.73
N MET A 224 -4.68 1.73 17.98
CA MET A 224 -3.71 2.33 17.07
C MET A 224 -3.56 1.54 15.77
N VAL A 225 -3.09 2.23 14.72
CA VAL A 225 -2.84 1.66 13.38
C VAL A 225 -1.46 2.11 12.89
N PRO A 226 -0.54 1.19 12.55
CA PRO A 226 -0.62 -0.24 12.84
C PRO A 226 -0.72 -0.45 14.35
N GLY A 227 -1.16 -1.64 14.75
CA GLY A 227 -1.18 -2.09 16.13
C GLY A 227 0.20 -1.97 16.81
N PRO A 228 0.27 -2.17 18.14
CA PRO A 228 1.53 -2.06 18.86
C PRO A 228 2.59 -3.01 18.30
N SER A 229 3.84 -2.54 18.18
CA SER A 229 4.95 -3.42 17.84
C SER A 229 5.25 -4.32 19.03
N ILE A 230 5.36 -5.62 18.83
CA ILE A 230 5.76 -6.58 19.85
C ILE A 230 7.22 -6.95 19.60
N ARG A 231 8.04 -6.90 20.66
CA ARG A 231 9.42 -7.41 20.61
C ARG A 231 9.69 -8.30 21.81
N VAL A 232 10.24 -9.47 21.55
CA VAL A 232 10.62 -10.47 22.54
C VAL A 232 12.02 -10.99 22.23
N GLU A 233 12.63 -11.67 23.18
CA GLU A 233 13.92 -12.33 23.03
C GLU A 233 13.74 -13.81 22.71
N PRO A 234 14.70 -14.44 22.01
CA PRO A 234 14.63 -15.87 21.71
C PRO A 234 14.43 -16.73 22.96
N GLY A 235 13.49 -17.67 22.91
CA GLY A 235 13.17 -18.57 24.02
C GLY A 235 12.29 -17.99 25.14
N ASP A 236 11.83 -16.74 25.04
CA ASP A 236 10.85 -16.19 25.97
C ASP A 236 9.57 -17.03 26.02
N ARG A 237 9.02 -17.23 27.22
CA ARG A 237 7.69 -17.86 27.38
C ARG A 237 6.63 -16.79 27.29
N LEU A 238 5.70 -16.90 26.35
CA LEU A 238 4.70 -15.89 26.06
C LEU A 238 3.31 -16.34 26.48
N ARG A 239 2.52 -15.40 27.00
CA ARG A 239 1.09 -15.51 27.18
C ARG A 239 0.44 -14.27 26.56
N ILE A 240 -0.21 -14.43 25.41
CA ILE A 240 -0.83 -13.33 24.67
C ILE A 240 -2.33 -13.47 24.74
N THR A 241 -3.01 -12.51 25.34
CA THR A 241 -4.46 -12.52 25.50
C THR A 241 -5.09 -11.51 24.55
N LEU A 242 -5.93 -11.99 23.63
CA LEU A 242 -6.69 -11.17 22.70
C LEU A 242 -8.15 -11.05 23.18
N LYS A 243 -8.60 -9.83 23.41
CA LYS A 243 -10.01 -9.49 23.59
C LYS A 243 -10.60 -9.04 22.26
N ASN A 244 -11.70 -9.65 21.84
CA ASN A 244 -12.44 -9.22 20.65
C ASN A 244 -13.55 -8.23 21.03
N SER A 245 -13.34 -6.95 20.74
CA SER A 245 -14.34 -5.89 20.89
C SER A 245 -14.92 -5.44 19.53
N THR A 246 -14.76 -6.25 18.48
CA THR A 246 -15.28 -6.00 17.13
C THR A 246 -16.64 -6.69 16.93
N PRO A 247 -17.44 -6.32 15.91
CA PRO A 247 -18.74 -6.96 15.66
C PRO A 247 -18.63 -8.32 14.94
N MET A 248 -17.41 -8.77 14.60
CA MET A 248 -17.17 -10.03 13.89
C MET A 248 -16.30 -10.94 14.74
N ALA A 249 -16.46 -12.26 14.58
CA ALA A 249 -15.53 -13.23 15.15
C ALA A 249 -14.09 -12.93 14.68
N GLN A 250 -13.12 -13.12 15.57
CA GLN A 250 -11.71 -12.83 15.31
C GLN A 250 -10.81 -14.03 15.58
N ASP A 251 -9.59 -13.91 15.07
CA ASP A 251 -8.39 -14.63 15.47
C ASP A 251 -7.19 -13.67 15.32
N ILE A 252 -5.99 -14.15 15.60
CA ILE A 252 -4.75 -13.42 15.34
C ILE A 252 -3.70 -14.42 14.87
N HIS A 253 -3.33 -14.32 13.61
CA HIS A 253 -2.27 -15.12 13.00
C HIS A 253 -0.93 -14.42 13.15
N TRP A 254 0.09 -15.17 13.55
CA TRP A 254 1.45 -14.69 13.75
C TRP A 254 2.28 -14.92 12.49
N HIS A 255 1.97 -14.17 11.43
CA HIS A 255 2.58 -14.33 10.12
C HIS A 255 4.12 -14.26 10.21
N GLY A 256 4.74 -15.41 9.92
CA GLY A 256 6.18 -15.59 9.94
C GLY A 256 6.80 -15.45 11.33
N ILE A 257 6.03 -15.86 12.36
CA ILE A 257 6.54 -16.32 13.64
C ILE A 257 6.23 -17.81 13.78
N SER A 258 7.25 -18.62 14.06
CA SER A 258 7.11 -20.05 14.27
C SER A 258 6.35 -20.32 15.57
N THR A 259 5.18 -20.94 15.46
CA THR A 259 4.33 -21.31 16.60
C THR A 259 3.90 -22.77 16.54
N PRO A 260 3.56 -23.40 17.68
CA PRO A 260 2.91 -24.72 17.68
C PRO A 260 1.56 -24.66 16.96
N PHE A 261 1.13 -25.77 16.35
CA PHE A 261 -0.12 -25.85 15.58
C PHE A 261 -1.34 -25.19 16.28
N GLY A 262 -1.57 -25.47 17.56
CA GLY A 262 -2.73 -24.92 18.29
C GLY A 262 -2.61 -23.44 18.69
N GLN A 263 -1.53 -22.77 18.29
CA GLN A 263 -1.19 -21.39 18.62
C GLN A 263 -1.04 -20.50 17.38
N ASP A 264 -1.20 -21.08 16.18
CA ASP A 264 -0.94 -20.44 14.89
C ASP A 264 -1.92 -19.31 14.55
N GLY A 265 -3.15 -19.33 15.08
CA GLY A 265 -4.06 -18.20 14.93
C GLY A 265 -4.96 -18.22 13.70
N VAL A 266 -5.15 -19.39 13.10
CA VAL A 266 -5.98 -19.59 11.89
C VAL A 266 -7.25 -20.36 12.27
N ALA A 267 -8.30 -19.66 12.68
CA ALA A 267 -9.57 -20.29 13.04
C ALA A 267 -10.40 -20.66 11.80
N PRO A 268 -11.21 -21.74 11.83
CA PRO A 268 -11.39 -22.70 12.92
C PRO A 268 -10.39 -23.87 12.89
N LEU A 269 -9.32 -23.78 12.08
CA LEU A 269 -8.43 -24.92 11.82
C LEU A 269 -7.51 -25.23 13.00
N THR A 270 -6.94 -24.19 13.60
CA THR A 270 -5.91 -24.31 14.64
C THR A 270 -6.46 -24.01 16.04
N GLN A 271 -7.60 -23.34 16.10
CA GLN A 271 -8.32 -22.94 17.32
C GLN A 271 -9.79 -22.62 17.01
N PRO A 272 -10.65 -22.52 18.04
CA PRO A 272 -11.98 -21.91 17.90
C PRO A 272 -11.92 -20.43 17.52
N MET A 273 -12.99 -19.94 16.90
CA MET A 273 -13.23 -18.50 16.68
C MET A 273 -13.33 -17.77 18.03
N ILE A 274 -12.83 -16.54 18.09
CA ILE A 274 -12.99 -15.64 19.24
C ILE A 274 -14.22 -14.79 18.96
N GLU A 275 -15.37 -15.13 19.55
CA GLU A 275 -16.62 -14.43 19.25
C GLU A 275 -16.61 -12.97 19.76
N PRO A 276 -17.47 -12.09 19.23
CA PRO A 276 -17.62 -10.72 19.74
C PRO A 276 -17.84 -10.69 21.26
N GLY A 277 -17.02 -9.91 21.97
CA GLY A 277 -17.01 -9.78 23.43
C GLY A 277 -16.19 -10.85 24.16
N GLU A 278 -15.71 -11.89 23.48
CA GLU A 278 -14.92 -12.94 24.08
C GLU A 278 -13.42 -12.62 24.13
N THR A 279 -12.69 -13.50 24.80
CA THR A 279 -11.25 -13.41 24.98
C THR A 279 -10.63 -14.79 24.75
N TYR A 280 -9.46 -14.81 24.13
CA TYR A 280 -8.68 -16.02 23.92
C TYR A 280 -7.22 -15.78 24.28
N THR A 281 -6.58 -16.81 24.83
CA THR A 281 -5.19 -16.74 25.27
C THR A 281 -4.34 -17.71 24.47
N TYR A 282 -3.30 -17.17 23.85
CA TYR A 282 -2.23 -17.89 23.18
C TYR A 282 -1.08 -18.10 24.16
N GLU A 283 -0.53 -19.30 24.21
CA GLU A 283 0.64 -19.63 25.03
C GLU A 283 1.66 -20.43 24.20
N PHE A 284 2.83 -19.85 23.99
CA PHE A 284 3.94 -20.51 23.30
C PHE A 284 5.28 -19.94 23.74
N THR A 285 6.36 -20.67 23.44
CA THR A 285 7.73 -20.18 23.61
C THR A 285 8.19 -19.53 22.31
N ALA A 286 8.72 -18.32 22.41
CA ALA A 286 9.32 -17.62 21.28
C ALA A 286 10.43 -18.49 20.66
N PRO A 287 10.56 -18.51 19.33
CA PRO A 287 11.60 -19.24 18.61
C PRO A 287 13.00 -19.00 19.16
N ALA A 288 13.89 -19.98 18.99
CA ALA A 288 15.25 -19.93 19.53
C ALA A 288 16.22 -19.05 18.71
N TYR A 289 15.74 -18.47 17.62
CA TYR A 289 16.51 -17.62 16.69
C TYR A 289 15.67 -16.42 16.28
N HIS A 290 16.31 -15.50 15.55
CA HIS A 290 15.66 -14.29 15.05
C HIS A 290 14.53 -14.63 14.08
N GLU A 291 13.37 -14.01 14.29
CA GLU A 291 12.26 -14.00 13.34
C GLU A 291 11.62 -12.61 13.31
N MET A 292 11.37 -12.09 12.11
CA MET A 292 10.81 -10.77 11.89
C MET A 292 9.39 -10.91 11.35
N GLY A 293 8.43 -11.01 12.25
CA GLY A 293 7.01 -11.28 12.06
C GLY A 293 6.08 -10.08 11.82
N MET A 294 4.85 -10.39 11.43
CA MET A 294 3.67 -9.55 11.58
C MET A 294 2.62 -10.34 12.33
N TYR A 295 1.63 -9.66 12.89
CA TYR A 295 0.43 -10.28 13.39
C TYR A 295 -0.78 -9.56 12.85
N HIS A 296 -1.78 -10.32 12.42
CA HIS A 296 -2.99 -9.77 11.83
C HIS A 296 -4.13 -10.78 11.93
N ALA A 297 -5.37 -10.33 11.75
CA ALA A 297 -6.48 -11.26 11.67
C ALA A 297 -6.40 -12.11 10.41
N HIS A 298 -6.77 -13.38 10.54
CA HIS A 298 -6.90 -14.34 9.45
C HIS A 298 -8.38 -14.57 9.11
N ASN A 299 -9.27 -14.53 10.11
CA ASN A 299 -10.70 -14.44 9.88
C ASN A 299 -11.12 -13.01 9.50
N GLY A 300 -11.88 -12.87 8.42
CA GLY A 300 -12.32 -11.55 7.93
C GLY A 300 -11.17 -10.65 7.45
N GLY A 301 -9.99 -11.21 7.17
CA GLY A 301 -8.78 -10.44 6.88
C GLY A 301 -8.89 -9.48 5.70
N ALA A 302 -9.70 -9.83 4.68
CA ALA A 302 -9.99 -8.96 3.54
C ALA A 302 -10.66 -7.62 3.92
N ILE A 303 -11.22 -7.53 5.13
CA ILE A 303 -11.81 -6.30 5.67
C ILE A 303 -10.92 -5.73 6.76
N SER A 304 -10.56 -6.55 7.75
CA SER A 304 -9.93 -6.07 8.98
C SER A 304 -8.46 -5.70 8.80
N VAL A 305 -7.70 -6.48 8.03
CA VAL A 305 -6.27 -6.23 7.78
C VAL A 305 -6.10 -4.91 7.06
N VAL A 306 -6.64 -4.77 5.85
CA VAL A 306 -6.53 -3.53 5.05
C VAL A 306 -7.17 -2.29 5.73
N SER A 307 -7.98 -2.49 6.77
CA SER A 307 -8.54 -1.40 7.59
C SER A 307 -7.75 -1.11 8.87
N GLY A 308 -6.61 -1.77 9.10
CA GLY A 308 -5.61 -1.41 10.11
C GLY A 308 -5.26 -2.49 11.14
N MET A 309 -5.89 -3.67 11.09
CA MET A 309 -5.76 -4.69 12.12
C MET A 309 -4.58 -5.61 11.85
N TYR A 310 -3.39 -5.01 11.87
CA TYR A 310 -2.08 -5.62 11.70
C TYR A 310 -1.04 -4.93 12.60
N GLY A 311 0.04 -5.60 12.96
CA GLY A 311 1.18 -5.02 13.70
C GLY A 311 2.45 -5.85 13.56
N GLN A 312 3.61 -5.30 13.93
CA GLN A 312 4.89 -6.04 13.86
C GLN A 312 5.07 -6.96 15.07
N PHE A 313 5.62 -8.15 14.85
CA PHE A 313 6.13 -9.03 15.91
C PHE A 313 7.59 -9.36 15.63
N GLN A 314 8.52 -9.02 16.51
CA GLN A 314 9.93 -9.37 16.36
C GLN A 314 10.43 -10.28 17.49
N VAL A 315 11.20 -11.31 17.14
CA VAL A 315 11.94 -12.17 18.07
C VAL A 315 13.43 -11.92 17.86
N GLY A 316 14.14 -11.44 18.87
CA GLY A 316 15.59 -11.18 18.80
C GLY A 316 15.99 -10.04 17.87
N ASP A 317 17.30 -9.90 17.63
CA ASP A 317 17.87 -8.88 16.73
C ASP A 317 18.07 -9.41 15.31
N VAL A 318 17.82 -8.56 14.31
CA VAL A 318 18.11 -8.85 12.90
C VAL A 318 19.61 -9.11 12.71
N PRO A 319 20.01 -10.26 12.13
CA PRO A 319 21.41 -10.53 11.83
C PRO A 319 22.01 -9.50 10.87
N LEU A 320 23.08 -8.82 11.30
CA LEU A 320 23.72 -7.75 10.52
C LEU A 320 24.88 -8.28 9.66
N PRO A 321 25.05 -7.79 8.41
CA PRO A 321 26.13 -8.20 7.51
C PRO A 321 27.48 -7.54 7.83
N ASN A 322 27.89 -7.61 9.10
CA ASN A 322 29.12 -6.99 9.62
C ASN A 322 30.36 -7.39 8.80
N GLY A 323 31.13 -6.40 8.39
CA GLY A 323 32.38 -6.58 7.66
C GLY A 323 32.24 -7.18 6.25
N LYS A 324 31.04 -7.40 5.72
CA LYS A 324 30.88 -7.84 4.33
C LYS A 324 31.25 -6.71 3.36
N THR A 325 31.72 -7.07 2.17
CA THR A 325 31.85 -6.14 1.05
C THR A 325 30.68 -6.37 0.10
N VAL A 326 29.84 -5.34 -0.10
CA VAL A 326 28.63 -5.41 -0.93
C VAL A 326 28.77 -4.39 -2.06
N SER A 327 28.68 -4.83 -3.32
CA SER A 327 28.81 -3.95 -4.49
C SER A 327 30.07 -3.06 -4.48
N GLY A 328 31.17 -3.54 -3.91
CA GLY A 328 32.43 -2.80 -3.76
C GLY A 328 32.52 -1.89 -2.52
N PHE A 329 31.44 -1.77 -1.74
CA PHE A 329 31.42 -1.02 -0.48
C PHE A 329 31.69 -1.96 0.70
N LYS A 330 32.77 -1.71 1.43
CA LYS A 330 33.08 -2.44 2.67
C LYS A 330 32.21 -1.89 3.80
N LEU A 331 31.37 -2.76 4.37
CA LEU A 331 30.55 -2.43 5.53
C LEU A 331 31.41 -2.42 6.80
N PRO A 332 31.05 -1.64 7.83
CA PRO A 332 31.72 -1.66 9.13
C PRO A 332 31.76 -3.07 9.72
N ASP A 333 32.84 -3.41 10.43
CA ASP A 333 32.97 -4.70 11.11
C ASP A 333 32.05 -4.82 12.35
N ASN A 334 31.46 -3.70 12.80
CA ASN A 334 30.50 -3.65 13.90
C ASN A 334 29.46 -2.56 13.62
N ILE A 335 28.48 -2.87 12.78
CA ILE A 335 27.35 -1.99 12.47
C ILE A 335 26.55 -1.78 13.76
N LYS A 336 26.26 -0.51 14.07
CA LYS A 336 25.40 -0.13 15.19
C LYS A 336 24.13 0.49 14.65
N ILE A 337 23.00 -0.11 15.00
CA ILE A 337 21.69 0.43 14.66
C ILE A 337 21.37 1.59 15.61
N ALA A 338 21.25 2.78 15.05
CA ALA A 338 20.86 3.98 15.80
C ALA A 338 19.35 4.00 16.05
N GLN A 339 18.57 3.59 15.04
CA GLN A 339 17.11 3.53 15.09
C GLN A 339 16.63 2.33 14.28
N ALA A 340 15.68 1.58 14.83
CA ALA A 340 14.98 0.51 14.14
C ALA A 340 13.49 0.86 14.06
N MET A 341 12.87 0.72 12.90
CA MET A 341 11.47 1.10 12.71
C MET A 341 10.76 0.26 11.65
N PRO A 342 9.50 -0.15 11.90
CA PRO A 342 8.63 -0.65 10.84
C PRO A 342 8.20 0.47 9.90
N LEU A 343 8.07 0.13 8.62
CA LEU A 343 7.40 0.91 7.60
C LEU A 343 6.34 0.04 6.92
N VAL A 344 5.12 0.10 7.45
CA VAL A 344 3.98 -0.69 7.02
C VAL A 344 3.24 0.01 5.88
N LEU A 345 3.09 -0.69 4.76
CA LEU A 345 2.48 -0.26 3.53
C LEU A 345 1.03 -0.75 3.47
N ASN A 346 0.11 0.11 3.05
CA ASN A 346 -1.28 -0.27 2.78
C ASN A 346 -1.82 0.54 1.59
N ASP A 347 -2.78 -0.04 0.87
CA ASP A 347 -3.41 0.58 -0.31
C ASP A 347 -4.93 0.37 -0.40
N ALA A 348 -5.53 -0.32 0.56
CA ALA A 348 -6.92 -0.73 0.51
C ALA A 348 -7.65 -0.43 1.83
N GLY A 349 -8.89 -0.90 1.93
CA GLY A 349 -9.72 -0.72 3.11
C GLY A 349 -10.00 0.74 3.44
N THR A 350 -10.32 1.01 4.71
CA THR A 350 -10.68 2.36 5.15
C THR A 350 -9.49 3.31 5.20
N LEU A 351 -8.26 2.80 5.29
CA LEU A 351 -7.04 3.61 5.35
C LEU A 351 -6.62 4.10 3.96
N GLY A 352 -6.82 3.26 2.94
CA GLY A 352 -6.31 3.50 1.59
C GLY A 352 -4.78 3.56 1.56
N LEU A 353 -4.26 4.28 0.58
CA LEU A 353 -2.82 4.49 0.36
C LEU A 353 -2.20 5.23 1.55
N SER A 354 -1.42 4.51 2.35
CA SER A 354 -0.84 5.02 3.58
C SER A 354 0.48 4.32 3.96
N LEU A 355 1.29 5.02 4.75
CA LEU A 355 2.48 4.51 5.43
C LEU A 355 2.24 4.57 6.93
N ASN A 356 2.39 3.44 7.62
CA ASN A 356 2.14 3.34 9.07
C ASN A 356 0.76 3.93 9.46
N GLY A 357 -0.26 3.65 8.65
CA GLY A 357 -1.64 4.11 8.88
C GLY A 357 -1.87 5.61 8.65
N LYS A 358 -0.88 6.36 8.15
CA LYS A 358 -0.98 7.80 7.84
C LYS A 358 -0.75 8.05 6.35
N ALA A 359 -1.44 9.03 5.81
CA ALA A 359 -1.20 9.55 4.47
C ALA A 359 -0.48 10.90 4.56
N PHE A 360 0.41 11.19 3.62
CA PHE A 360 1.06 12.49 3.53
C PHE A 360 0.00 13.60 3.40
N PRO A 361 0.11 14.72 4.15
CA PRO A 361 1.30 15.18 4.87
C PRO A 361 1.37 14.77 6.35
N ALA A 362 0.57 13.81 6.82
CA ALA A 362 0.56 13.37 8.23
C ALA A 362 1.54 12.25 8.57
N THR A 363 2.30 11.75 7.60
CA THR A 363 3.36 10.76 7.83
C THR A 363 4.48 11.36 8.69
N ASP A 364 5.05 10.56 9.58
CA ASP A 364 6.18 11.01 10.40
C ASP A 364 7.46 11.03 9.56
N PRO A 365 8.27 12.11 9.64
CA PRO A 365 9.59 12.14 9.04
C PRO A 365 10.54 11.19 9.77
N ILE A 366 11.47 10.63 9.00
CA ILE A 366 12.57 9.83 9.52
C ILE A 366 13.78 10.74 9.63
N VAL A 367 14.41 10.83 10.80
CA VAL A 367 15.58 11.69 11.02
C VAL A 367 16.81 10.82 11.30
N ALA A 368 17.90 11.03 10.57
CA ALA A 368 19.16 10.30 10.77
C ALA A 368 20.35 11.23 10.62
N ASN A 369 21.23 11.25 11.62
CA ASN A 369 22.49 12.00 11.49
C ASN A 369 23.44 11.28 10.53
N VAL A 370 24.38 12.04 9.96
CA VAL A 370 25.43 11.48 9.10
C VAL A 370 26.18 10.36 9.85
N GLY A 371 26.26 9.19 9.22
CA GLY A 371 26.91 7.99 9.75
C GLY A 371 26.07 7.15 10.69
N GLU A 372 24.86 7.59 11.08
CA GLU A 372 23.92 6.74 11.82
C GLU A 372 23.28 5.73 10.88
N THR A 373 23.29 4.45 11.29
CA THR A 373 22.60 3.39 10.54
C THR A 373 21.17 3.24 11.06
N LEU A 374 20.21 3.48 10.18
CA LEU A 374 18.81 3.12 10.35
C LEU A 374 18.59 1.67 9.91
N GLN A 375 17.76 0.94 10.65
CA GLN A 375 17.18 -0.32 10.23
C GLN A 375 15.68 -0.10 9.96
N VAL A 376 15.28 -0.16 8.70
CA VAL A 376 13.88 -0.03 8.29
C VAL A 376 13.37 -1.39 7.88
N THR A 377 12.26 -1.82 8.47
CA THR A 377 11.61 -3.08 8.11
C THR A 377 10.30 -2.79 7.41
N TYR A 378 10.26 -3.08 6.12
CA TYR A 378 9.06 -2.99 5.32
C TYR A 378 8.14 -4.15 5.60
N HIS A 379 6.85 -3.83 5.60
CA HIS A 379 5.76 -4.76 5.77
C HIS A 379 4.66 -4.34 4.81
N ASN A 380 4.14 -5.23 3.96
CA ASN A 380 3.04 -4.87 3.07
C ASN A 380 1.75 -5.62 3.44
N GLU A 381 0.81 -4.89 4.04
CA GLU A 381 -0.52 -5.39 4.45
C GLU A 381 -1.62 -4.91 3.49
N GLY A 382 -1.22 -4.34 2.36
CA GLY A 382 -2.09 -3.93 1.28
C GLY A 382 -2.38 -5.05 0.27
N LEU A 383 -2.96 -4.68 -0.87
CA LEU A 383 -3.36 -5.62 -1.93
C LEU A 383 -2.47 -5.51 -3.18
N MET A 384 -1.60 -4.51 -3.24
CA MET A 384 -0.71 -4.27 -4.38
C MET A 384 0.76 -4.33 -3.99
N CYS A 385 1.62 -4.62 -4.97
CA CYS A 385 3.06 -4.46 -4.78
C CYS A 385 3.44 -2.98 -4.88
N HIS A 386 4.24 -2.49 -3.93
CA HIS A 386 4.66 -1.10 -3.86
C HIS A 386 6.17 -0.96 -4.05
N PRO A 387 6.64 -0.30 -5.12
CA PRO A 387 8.05 0.02 -5.32
C PRO A 387 8.47 1.20 -4.44
N MET A 388 9.00 0.95 -3.24
CA MET A 388 9.43 2.00 -2.32
C MET A 388 10.82 2.55 -2.69
N HIS A 389 10.86 3.83 -3.04
CA HIS A 389 12.03 4.56 -3.51
C HIS A 389 12.45 5.62 -2.49
N LEU A 390 13.74 5.61 -2.14
CA LEU A 390 14.38 6.63 -1.31
C LEU A 390 15.27 7.48 -2.20
N HIS A 391 14.97 8.78 -2.28
CA HIS A 391 15.76 9.71 -3.07
C HIS A 391 17.18 9.81 -2.51
N ARG A 392 18.16 9.77 -3.43
CA ARG A 392 19.61 9.92 -3.17
C ARG A 392 20.26 8.81 -2.34
N VAL A 393 19.72 8.51 -1.16
CA VAL A 393 20.32 7.60 -0.18
C VAL A 393 19.96 6.17 -0.54
N LYS A 394 20.97 5.31 -0.70
CA LYS A 394 20.76 3.92 -1.10
C LYS A 394 20.30 3.06 0.08
N GLN A 395 19.44 2.10 -0.23
CA GLN A 395 18.97 1.09 0.72
C GLN A 395 19.81 -0.18 0.55
N LEU A 396 20.40 -0.69 1.64
CA LEU A 396 21.05 -1.99 1.64
C LEU A 396 20.05 -3.04 2.12
N VAL A 397 19.57 -3.91 1.23
CA VAL A 397 18.68 -5.01 1.59
C VAL A 397 19.49 -6.10 2.27
N ILE A 398 19.11 -6.46 3.50
CA ILE A 398 19.82 -7.45 4.32
C ILE A 398 19.00 -8.68 4.69
N GLU A 399 17.67 -8.60 4.55
CA GLU A 399 16.74 -9.66 4.95
C GLU A 399 15.50 -9.61 4.07
N LYS A 400 14.93 -10.79 3.77
CA LYS A 400 13.60 -10.97 3.18
C LYS A 400 12.90 -12.08 3.94
N ASP A 401 11.62 -11.93 4.27
CA ASP A 401 10.86 -13.03 4.87
C ASP A 401 10.97 -13.08 6.40
N ASP A 402 12.14 -12.72 6.96
CA ASP A 402 12.75 -13.18 8.23
C ASP A 402 14.09 -13.91 8.01
N TRP A 403 14.45 -14.18 6.75
CA TRP A 403 15.73 -14.78 6.36
C TRP A 403 16.76 -13.72 6.01
N ALA A 404 17.83 -13.66 6.81
CA ALA A 404 19.00 -12.86 6.49
C ALA A 404 19.60 -13.32 5.15
N LEU A 405 19.92 -12.36 4.28
CA LEU A 405 20.43 -12.64 2.94
C LEU A 405 21.91 -13.05 3.01
N ASP A 406 22.23 -14.18 2.37
CA ASP A 406 23.61 -14.60 2.15
C ASP A 406 24.39 -13.53 1.38
N GLN A 407 23.72 -12.92 0.39
CA GLN A 407 24.23 -11.85 -0.47
C GLN A 407 23.34 -10.61 -0.34
N PRO A 408 23.60 -9.73 0.64
CA PRO A 408 22.97 -8.41 0.71
C PRO A 408 23.26 -7.61 -0.56
N TYR A 409 22.37 -6.69 -0.92
CA TYR A 409 22.51 -5.89 -2.13
C TYR A 409 21.95 -4.49 -1.95
N PHE A 410 22.57 -3.50 -2.60
CA PHE A 410 22.06 -2.15 -2.63
C PHE A 410 20.97 -2.01 -3.69
N VAL A 411 19.91 -1.29 -3.35
CA VAL A 411 18.86 -0.86 -4.25
C VAL A 411 18.56 0.61 -4.08
N ASP A 412 18.09 1.20 -5.17
CA ASP A 412 17.49 2.52 -5.20
C ASP A 412 15.99 2.42 -4.85
N THR A 413 15.30 1.53 -5.54
CA THR A 413 13.87 1.25 -5.37
C THR A 413 13.67 -0.23 -5.05
N LEU A 414 12.95 -0.53 -3.96
CA LEU A 414 12.62 -1.89 -3.53
C LEU A 414 11.13 -2.16 -3.73
N THR A 415 10.76 -3.17 -4.50
CA THR A 415 9.36 -3.61 -4.62
C THR A 415 9.03 -4.58 -3.51
N ILE A 416 7.98 -4.25 -2.73
CA ILE A 416 7.45 -5.10 -1.66
C ILE A 416 6.03 -5.51 -2.03
N CYS A 417 5.77 -6.80 -2.20
CA CYS A 417 4.45 -7.34 -2.51
C CYS A 417 3.64 -7.70 -1.24
N PRO A 418 2.31 -7.87 -1.34
CA PRO A 418 1.47 -8.22 -0.19
C PRO A 418 2.00 -9.43 0.58
N GLY A 419 2.05 -9.32 1.90
CA GLY A 419 2.56 -10.33 2.82
C GLY A 419 4.09 -10.42 2.90
N GLU A 420 4.84 -9.71 2.05
CA GLU A 420 6.30 -9.71 2.12
C GLU A 420 6.82 -8.76 3.20
N ARG A 421 7.99 -9.13 3.75
CA ARG A 421 8.80 -8.25 4.60
C ARG A 421 10.22 -8.16 4.09
N TYR A 422 10.79 -6.97 4.15
CA TYR A 422 12.20 -6.73 3.86
C TYR A 422 12.82 -5.84 4.93
N THR A 423 13.99 -6.21 5.44
CA THR A 423 14.78 -5.31 6.29
C THR A 423 15.91 -4.69 5.46
N VAL A 424 15.99 -3.35 5.51
CA VAL A 424 17.04 -2.56 4.86
C VAL A 424 17.84 -1.76 5.88
N LEU A 425 19.12 -1.56 5.58
CA LEU A 425 19.98 -0.61 6.29
C LEU A 425 20.17 0.65 5.45
N ILE A 426 20.04 1.80 6.09
CA ILE A 426 20.23 3.13 5.49
C ILE A 426 21.25 3.87 6.35
N THR A 427 22.36 4.34 5.77
CA THR A 427 23.41 5.06 6.51
C THR A 427 23.81 6.29 5.74
N PRO A 428 23.24 7.46 6.05
CA PRO A 428 23.50 8.68 5.30
C PRO A 428 24.95 9.14 5.41
N THR A 429 25.53 9.63 4.32
CA THR A 429 26.87 10.23 4.27
C THR A 429 26.82 11.76 4.29
N ALA A 430 27.98 12.40 4.45
CA ALA A 430 28.07 13.86 4.55
C ALA A 430 27.60 14.61 3.28
N ASP A 431 27.69 13.98 2.11
CA ASP A 431 27.18 14.52 0.84
C ASP A 431 25.66 14.29 0.64
N GLU A 432 25.01 13.65 1.61
CA GLU A 432 23.58 13.35 1.63
C GLU A 432 22.85 14.18 2.70
N VAL A 433 23.47 15.23 3.23
CA VAL A 433 22.78 16.22 4.08
C VAL A 433 21.67 16.89 3.27
N GLY A 434 20.44 16.86 3.79
CA GLY A 434 19.27 17.37 3.10
C GLY A 434 17.96 16.74 3.57
N ILE A 435 16.89 17.01 2.82
CA ILE A 435 15.58 16.38 2.99
C ILE A 435 15.31 15.60 1.71
N TRP A 436 15.11 14.29 1.83
CA TRP A 436 14.95 13.38 0.72
C TRP A 436 13.59 12.72 0.77
N ALA A 437 12.85 12.76 -0.34
CA ALA A 437 11.56 12.08 -0.43
C ALA A 437 11.75 10.56 -0.32
N TYR A 438 10.82 9.91 0.37
CA TYR A 438 10.77 8.47 0.55
C TYR A 438 9.35 8.00 0.28
N HIS A 439 9.10 7.39 -0.88
CA HIS A 439 7.74 7.20 -1.36
C HIS A 439 7.57 5.96 -2.24
N CYS A 440 6.31 5.57 -2.45
CA CYS A 440 5.96 4.59 -3.46
C CYS A 440 6.18 5.19 -4.87
N HIS A 441 6.89 4.47 -5.74
CA HIS A 441 7.25 4.93 -7.09
C HIS A 441 6.16 4.63 -8.13
N ILE A 442 4.98 4.19 -7.69
CA ILE A 442 3.75 4.35 -8.48
C ILE A 442 3.28 5.78 -8.23
N LEU A 443 3.42 6.67 -9.22
CA LEU A 443 3.25 8.12 -8.99
C LEU A 443 1.86 8.48 -8.46
N THR A 444 0.81 7.77 -8.88
CA THR A 444 -0.55 7.96 -8.34
C THR A 444 -0.71 7.52 -6.88
N HIS A 445 0.29 6.85 -6.29
CA HIS A 445 0.36 6.53 -4.87
C HIS A 445 1.21 7.53 -4.07
N ALA A 446 1.89 8.46 -4.74
CA ALA A 446 2.71 9.49 -4.11
C ALA A 446 2.21 10.91 -4.41
N GLU A 447 1.32 11.06 -5.38
CA GLU A 447 0.80 12.34 -5.83
C GLU A 447 -0.69 12.27 -6.15
N SER A 448 -1.35 13.40 -5.94
CA SER A 448 -2.71 13.70 -6.35
C SER A 448 -2.70 14.96 -7.23
N GLU A 449 -3.88 15.39 -7.69
CA GLU A 449 -4.04 16.69 -8.36
C GLU A 449 -3.68 17.91 -7.49
N LYS A 450 -3.46 17.68 -6.18
CA LYS A 450 -3.08 18.70 -5.18
C LYS A 450 -1.63 18.54 -4.70
N GLY A 451 -0.82 17.75 -5.40
CA GLY A 451 0.60 17.54 -5.09
C GLY A 451 0.86 16.24 -4.33
N LEU A 452 1.98 16.22 -3.58
CA LEU A 452 2.37 15.08 -2.77
C LEU A 452 1.23 14.65 -1.84
N ALA A 453 0.95 13.35 -1.82
CA ALA A 453 -0.14 12.75 -1.06
C ALA A 453 0.17 11.28 -0.75
N TYR A 454 -0.60 10.70 0.17
CA TYR A 454 -0.64 9.25 0.37
C TYR A 454 0.68 8.63 0.85
N MET A 455 1.32 7.75 0.06
CA MET A 455 2.47 6.95 0.48
C MET A 455 3.80 7.70 0.30
N VAL A 456 3.92 8.82 1.01
CA VAL A 456 5.11 9.67 1.02
C VAL A 456 5.51 9.96 2.45
N THR A 457 6.80 9.86 2.77
CA THR A 457 7.44 10.50 3.92
C THR A 457 8.77 11.09 3.44
N VAL A 458 9.59 11.59 4.36
CA VAL A 458 10.91 12.10 4.06
C VAL A 458 11.95 11.53 5.03
N LEU A 459 13.16 11.34 4.51
CA LEU A 459 14.38 11.20 5.30
C LEU A 459 15.02 12.58 5.45
N VAL A 460 15.18 13.03 6.70
CA VAL A 460 15.89 14.26 7.05
C VAL A 460 17.28 13.90 7.56
N VAL A 461 18.29 14.39 6.86
CA VAL A 461 19.70 14.27 7.23
C VAL A 461 20.19 15.66 7.62
N PRO A 462 20.22 16.00 8.93
CA PRO A 462 20.63 17.31 9.38
C PRO A 462 22.13 17.54 9.12
N PRO A 463 22.57 18.81 8.96
CA PRO A 463 23.98 19.13 8.84
C PRO A 463 24.74 18.75 10.11
N VAL A 464 25.97 18.25 9.95
CA VAL A 464 26.86 17.94 11.09
C VAL A 464 27.15 19.23 11.85
N PRO A 465 26.87 19.30 13.17
CA PRO A 465 27.21 20.48 13.96
C PRO A 465 28.72 20.74 13.90
N PRO A 466 29.17 22.01 13.79
CA PRO A 466 30.60 22.31 13.85
C PRO A 466 31.18 21.84 15.19
N ALA A 467 32.33 21.17 15.14
CA ALA A 467 32.99 20.64 16.33
C ALA A 467 33.21 21.75 17.38
N GLY A 468 32.61 21.60 18.57
CA GLY A 468 32.83 22.51 19.70
C GLY A 468 31.58 23.10 20.37
N LYS A 469 30.36 22.75 19.94
CA LYS A 469 29.15 23.04 20.73
C LYS A 469 28.49 21.74 21.15
N SER A 470 28.71 21.33 22.39
CA SER A 470 27.84 20.36 23.06
C SER A 470 26.42 20.93 23.09
N ALA A 471 25.43 20.16 22.68
CA ALA A 471 24.03 20.49 22.95
C ALA A 471 23.85 20.59 24.46
N SER A 472 23.49 21.78 24.93
CA SER A 472 23.07 22.06 26.32
C SER A 472 21.62 21.73 26.52
#